data_AF-A0A431M927-F1
#
_entry.id   AF-A0A431M927-F1
#
_cell.length_a   1.000
_cell.length_b   1.000
_cell.length_c   1.000
_cell.angle_alpha   90.00
_cell.angle_beta   90.00
_cell.angle_gamma   90.00
#
_symmetry.space_group_name_H-M   'P 1'
#
loop_
_entity.id
_entity.type
_entity.pdbx_description
1 polymer ?
#
loop_
_entity_poly.entity_id
_entity_poly.type
_entity_poly.pdbx_seq_one_letter_code
_entity_poly.pdbx_strand_id
1 'polypeptide(L)'
;MRKQAAAAVILGMVMQVAMADSVKDYMIRAIDAGEISGVLTDATAKAWQQHSGSSAPVMIKVTPVKEFKQPGCKRLAVVLYQDGVPTAQGPKIRAGLPFEMNMCRDGTPPSVNELGGMSM
;
A
#
# COMPACT_ATOMS: atom_id res chain seq x y z
N MET A 1 -27.45 -45.15 18.59
CA MET A 1 -26.12 -44.52 18.71
C MET A 1 -25.20 -45.07 17.62
N ARG A 2 -24.86 -44.26 16.61
CA ARG A 2 -23.77 -44.51 15.64
C ARG A 2 -23.00 -43.19 15.49
N LYS A 3 -21.72 -43.22 15.86
CA LYS A 3 -20.79 -42.09 15.76
C LYS A 3 -20.37 -41.94 14.29
N GLN A 4 -20.46 -40.74 13.73
CA GLN A 4 -19.60 -40.26 12.63
C GLN A 4 -19.27 -38.80 12.92
N ALA A 5 -17.97 -38.53 13.03
CA ALA A 5 -17.40 -37.24 13.35
C ALA A 5 -17.01 -36.48 12.08
N ALA A 6 -17.01 -35.16 12.20
CA ALA A 6 -16.17 -34.19 11.49
C ALA A 6 -16.18 -34.19 9.94
N ALA A 7 -16.76 -33.13 9.39
CA ALA A 7 -16.13 -32.42 8.27
C ALA A 7 -15.99 -30.96 8.71
N ALA A 8 -14.82 -30.64 9.28
CA ALA A 8 -14.42 -29.26 9.50
C ALA A 8 -14.15 -28.64 8.13
N VAL A 9 -15.11 -27.87 7.63
CA VAL A 9 -14.86 -26.94 6.52
C VAL A 9 -14.09 -25.76 7.12
N ILE A 10 -12.78 -25.94 7.32
CA ILE A 10 -11.87 -24.80 7.46
C ILE A 10 -11.77 -24.24 6.04
N LEU A 11 -12.69 -23.35 5.70
CA LEU A 11 -12.60 -22.50 4.53
C LEU A 11 -11.30 -21.70 4.69
N GLY A 12 -10.24 -22.13 4.01
CA GLY A 12 -8.97 -21.41 3.98
C GLY A 12 -9.24 -20.01 3.43
N MET A 13 -9.31 -19.02 4.32
CA MET A 13 -9.23 -17.62 3.94
C MET A 13 -7.80 -17.35 3.47
N VAL A 14 -7.52 -17.68 2.20
CA VAL A 14 -6.49 -16.98 1.46
C VAL A 14 -7.07 -15.58 1.18
N MET A 15 -6.96 -14.67 2.16
CA MET A 15 -7.20 -13.26 1.89
C MET A 15 -6.20 -12.82 0.83
N GLN A 16 -6.73 -12.40 -0.31
CA GLN A 16 -5.97 -12.04 -1.50
C GLN A 16 -5.01 -10.88 -1.19
N VAL A 17 -3.72 -11.11 -1.38
CA VAL A 17 -2.64 -10.11 -1.23
C VAL A 17 -2.66 -9.06 -2.36
N ALA A 18 -3.62 -9.15 -3.29
CA ALA A 18 -3.81 -8.21 -4.41
C ALA A 18 -3.98 -6.73 -3.99
N MET A 19 -4.30 -6.48 -2.72
CA MET A 19 -4.43 -5.14 -2.12
C MET A 19 -3.11 -4.33 -2.12
N ALA A 20 -1.95 -4.98 -2.30
CA ALA A 20 -0.66 -4.29 -2.30
C ALA A 20 -0.08 -4.05 -3.71
N ASP A 21 -0.61 -4.70 -4.75
CA ASP A 21 0.05 -4.76 -6.05
C ASP A 21 0.02 -3.43 -6.79
N SER A 22 -1.12 -2.73 -6.86
CA SER A 22 -1.16 -1.41 -7.52
C SER A 22 -0.32 -0.37 -6.79
N VAL A 23 -0.36 -0.33 -5.47
CA VAL A 23 0.45 0.59 -4.67
C VAL A 23 1.93 0.32 -4.92
N LYS A 24 2.33 -0.96 -4.97
CA LYS A 24 3.68 -1.39 -5.33
C LYS A 24 4.06 -0.97 -6.74
N ASP A 25 3.17 -1.10 -7.71
CA ASP A 25 3.43 -0.67 -9.09
C ASP A 25 3.66 0.84 -9.20
N TYR A 26 2.87 1.65 -8.49
CA TYR A 26 3.13 3.10 -8.40
C TYR A 26 4.49 3.37 -7.75
N MET A 27 4.84 2.65 -6.69
CA MET A 27 6.17 2.79 -6.06
C MET A 27 7.32 2.46 -7.03
N ILE A 28 7.25 1.32 -7.73
CA ILE A 28 8.28 0.91 -8.68
C ILE A 28 8.42 1.94 -9.81
N ARG A 29 7.30 2.41 -10.38
CA ARG A 29 7.31 3.42 -11.45
C ARG A 29 7.91 4.75 -10.98
N ALA A 30 7.66 5.15 -9.74
CA ALA A 30 8.18 6.39 -9.17
C ALA A 30 9.72 6.39 -9.04
N ILE A 31 10.34 5.21 -8.93
CA ILE A 31 11.81 5.10 -8.87
C ILE A 31 12.45 5.73 -10.11
N ASP A 32 11.82 5.59 -11.28
CA ASP A 32 12.36 6.05 -12.56
C ASP A 32 11.73 7.35 -13.04
N ALA A 33 10.41 7.48 -12.87
CA ALA A 33 9.67 8.64 -13.33
C ALA A 33 9.76 9.86 -12.39
N GLY A 34 10.26 9.68 -11.16
CA GLY A 34 10.21 10.70 -10.13
C GLY A 34 8.85 10.73 -9.42
N GLU A 35 8.35 11.92 -9.13
CA GLU A 35 7.02 12.05 -8.52
C GLU A 35 5.92 11.60 -9.48
N ILE A 36 5.04 10.71 -9.02
CA ILE A 36 3.86 10.28 -9.77
C ILE A 36 2.61 10.33 -8.91
N SER A 37 1.46 10.56 -9.54
CA SER A 37 0.16 10.52 -8.89
C SER A 37 -0.85 9.81 -9.80
N GLY A 38 -1.91 9.27 -9.20
CA GLY A 38 -2.99 8.66 -9.96
C GLY A 38 -4.15 8.20 -9.10
N VAL A 39 -5.06 7.47 -9.74
CA VAL A 39 -6.24 6.90 -9.12
C VAL A 39 -6.01 5.40 -8.95
N LEU A 40 -6.28 4.88 -7.76
CA LEU A 40 -6.39 3.45 -7.53
C LEU A 40 -7.80 3.00 -7.92
N THR A 41 -7.91 1.96 -8.73
CA THR A 41 -9.19 1.43 -9.24
C THR A 41 -9.40 -0.05 -8.94
N ASP A 42 -8.51 -0.63 -8.15
CA ASP A 42 -8.43 -2.07 -7.90
C ASP A 42 -8.99 -2.43 -6.51
N ALA A 43 -8.66 -3.63 -6.04
CA ALA A 43 -9.14 -4.15 -4.77
C ALA A 43 -8.72 -3.25 -3.59
N THR A 44 -7.54 -2.62 -3.65
CA THR A 44 -7.05 -1.66 -2.66
C THR A 44 -7.97 -0.45 -2.55
N ALA A 45 -8.36 0.12 -3.69
CA ALA A 45 -9.30 1.24 -3.72
C ALA A 45 -10.65 0.85 -3.11
N LYS A 46 -11.15 -0.34 -3.42
CA LYS A 46 -12.41 -0.85 -2.87
C LYS A 46 -12.33 -1.03 -1.35
N ALA A 47 -11.27 -1.64 -0.83
CA ALA A 47 -11.07 -1.81 0.61
C ALA A 47 -10.95 -0.46 1.33
N TRP A 48 -10.25 0.48 0.72
CA TRP A 48 -10.12 1.83 1.24
C TRP A 48 -11.46 2.57 1.29
N GLN A 49 -12.27 2.51 0.22
CA GLN A 49 -13.63 3.07 0.18
C GLN A 49 -14.54 2.47 1.26
N GLN A 50 -14.46 1.15 1.46
CA GLN A 50 -15.20 0.45 2.52
C GLN A 50 -14.77 0.92 3.91
N HIS A 51 -13.45 1.10 4.12
CA HIS A 51 -12.91 1.52 5.40
C HIS A 51 -13.23 2.99 5.72
N SER A 52 -13.11 3.87 4.73
CA SER A 52 -13.34 5.31 4.90
C SER A 52 -14.83 5.67 4.91
N GLY A 53 -15.69 4.86 4.28
CA GLY A 53 -17.09 5.20 4.08
C GLY A 53 -17.33 6.25 2.99
N SER A 54 -16.32 6.59 2.19
CA SER A 54 -16.44 7.50 1.04
C SER A 54 -16.46 6.72 -0.29
N SER A 55 -17.32 7.15 -1.22
CA SER A 55 -17.35 6.66 -2.60
C SER A 55 -16.48 7.47 -3.57
N ALA A 56 -15.76 8.49 -3.09
CA ALA A 56 -14.86 9.27 -3.93
C ALA A 56 -13.70 8.40 -4.47
N PRO A 57 -13.05 8.80 -5.58
CA PRO A 57 -11.85 8.12 -6.05
C PRO A 57 -10.76 8.07 -4.98
N VAL A 58 -10.10 6.92 -4.85
CA VAL A 58 -8.93 6.77 -3.97
C VAL A 58 -7.71 7.18 -4.75
N MET A 59 -7.02 8.20 -4.26
CA MET A 59 -5.86 8.78 -4.91
C MET A 59 -4.59 8.24 -4.29
N ILE A 60 -3.55 8.09 -5.12
CA ILE A 60 -2.19 7.79 -4.68
C ILE A 60 -1.26 8.89 -5.19
N LYS A 61 -0.34 9.31 -4.33
CA LYS A 61 0.84 10.12 -4.69
C LYS A 61 2.08 9.40 -4.17
N VAL A 62 3.09 9.27 -5.02
CA VAL A 62 4.40 8.73 -4.66
C VAL A 62 5.49 9.70 -5.05
N THR A 63 6.34 10.06 -4.10
CA THR A 63 7.46 10.98 -4.29
C THR A 63 8.74 10.30 -3.80
N PRO A 64 9.78 10.14 -4.63
CA PRO A 64 11.10 9.74 -4.14
C PRO A 64 11.67 10.82 -3.21
N VAL A 65 12.03 10.44 -1.99
CA VAL A 65 12.56 11.36 -0.96
C VAL A 65 14.02 11.10 -0.60
N LYS A 66 14.57 9.96 -1.02
CA LYS A 66 16.00 9.63 -0.88
C LYS A 66 16.44 8.65 -1.95
N GLU A 67 17.65 8.83 -2.48
CA GLU A 67 18.33 7.83 -3.29
C GLU A 67 19.33 7.04 -2.43
N PHE A 68 19.34 5.72 -2.57
CA PHE A 68 20.32 4.85 -1.93
C PHE A 68 21.57 4.74 -2.82
N LYS A 69 22.70 4.29 -2.25
CA LYS A 69 23.93 4.05 -3.05
C LYS A 69 23.74 2.86 -3.99
N GLN A 70 22.91 1.89 -3.58
CA GLN A 70 22.51 0.78 -4.44
C GLN A 70 21.68 1.31 -5.63
N PRO A 71 22.14 1.11 -6.88
CA PRO A 71 21.43 1.61 -8.05
C PRO A 71 20.00 1.09 -8.13
N GLY A 72 19.08 1.98 -8.50
CA GLY A 72 17.67 1.64 -8.64
C GLY A 72 16.92 1.45 -7.31
N CYS A 73 17.50 1.83 -6.17
CA CYS A 73 16.83 1.80 -4.88
C CYS A 73 16.58 3.22 -4.36
N LYS A 74 15.35 3.49 -3.91
CA LYS A 74 14.95 4.78 -3.34
C LYS A 74 14.09 4.61 -2.10
N ARG A 75 14.07 5.64 -1.26
CA ARG A 75 12.99 5.85 -0.27
C ARG A 75 11.90 6.64 -0.95
N LEU A 76 10.67 6.18 -0.79
CA LEU A 76 9.48 6.71 -1.41
C LEU A 76 8.53 7.17 -0.31
N ALA A 77 8.12 8.42 -0.33
CA ALA A 77 6.97 8.90 0.43
C ALA A 77 5.70 8.60 -0.38
N VAL A 78 4.77 7.88 0.23
CA VAL A 78 3.50 7.48 -0.36
C VAL A 78 2.38 8.13 0.44
N VAL A 79 1.41 8.71 -0.25
CA VAL A 79 0.17 9.19 0.34
C VAL A 79 -0.99 8.59 -0.41
N LEU A 80 -1.74 7.74 0.29
CA LEU A 80 -3.09 7.35 -0.12
C LEU A 80 -4.06 8.36 0.48
N TYR A 81 -4.92 8.95 -0.33
CA TYR A 81 -5.89 9.92 0.16
C TYR A 81 -7.22 9.83 -0.56
N GLN A 82 -8.26 10.28 0.13
CA GLN A 82 -9.61 10.25 -0.39
C GLN A 82 -10.41 11.40 0.20
N ASP A 83 -11.19 12.07 -0.66
CA ASP A 83 -12.12 13.12 -0.26
C ASP A 83 -13.45 12.53 0.22
N GLY A 84 -14.28 13.37 0.84
CA GLY A 84 -15.65 13.00 1.16
C GLY A 84 -15.80 12.00 2.30
N VAL A 85 -14.76 11.79 3.10
CA VAL A 85 -14.75 10.85 4.22
C VAL A 85 -15.63 11.39 5.35
N PRO A 86 -16.70 10.66 5.76
CA PRO A 86 -17.57 11.08 6.84
C PRO A 86 -16.82 11.14 8.18
N THR A 87 -17.13 12.16 8.97
CA THR A 87 -16.69 12.29 10.37
C THR A 87 -17.87 12.08 11.30
N ALA A 88 -17.62 11.66 12.54
CA ALA A 88 -18.67 11.34 13.51
C ALA A 88 -19.63 12.53 13.78
N GLN A 89 -19.11 13.75 13.85
CA GLN A 89 -19.89 14.98 14.02
C GLN A 89 -19.20 16.11 13.27
N GLY A 90 -19.50 16.28 11.98
CA GLY A 90 -18.85 17.33 11.21
C GLY A 90 -18.96 17.18 9.68
N PRO A 91 -18.38 18.14 8.95
CA PRO A 91 -18.31 18.08 7.49
C PRO A 91 -17.45 16.90 7.05
N LYS A 92 -17.71 16.39 5.85
CA LYS A 92 -16.84 15.40 5.22
C LYS A 92 -15.45 16.00 4.99
N ILE A 93 -14.41 15.20 5.21
CA ILE A 93 -13.01 15.63 5.10
C ILE A 93 -12.26 14.90 3.99
N ARG A 94 -11.08 15.42 3.66
CA ARG A 94 -10.02 14.64 3.01
C ARG A 94 -9.28 13.85 4.09
N ALA A 95 -9.32 12.53 4.01
CA ALA A 95 -8.48 11.66 4.84
C ALA A 95 -7.32 11.12 4.01
N GLY A 96 -6.16 10.97 4.62
CA GLY A 96 -5.02 10.33 3.99
C GLY A 96 -4.15 9.55 4.96
N LEU A 97 -3.45 8.55 4.45
CA LEU A 97 -2.45 7.76 5.16
C LEU A 97 -1.09 8.01 4.49
N PRO A 98 -0.26 8.89 5.07
CA PRO A 98 1.13 9.03 4.66
C PRO A 98 1.95 7.87 5.23
N PHE A 99 2.84 7.31 4.42
CA PHE A 99 3.84 6.35 4.86
C PHE A 99 5.08 6.41 3.97
N GLU A 100 6.22 5.93 4.45
CA GLU A 100 7.45 5.84 3.68
C GLU A 100 7.87 4.38 3.50
N MET A 101 8.38 4.06 2.31
CA MET A 101 8.86 2.72 1.97
C MET A 101 10.23 2.82 1.28
N ASN A 102 11.15 1.95 1.68
CA ASN A 102 12.41 1.76 0.96
C ASN A 102 12.21 0.64 -0.07
N MET A 103 12.44 0.91 -1.35
CA MET A 103 12.16 -0.05 -2.42
C MET A 103 13.13 0.09 -3.59
N CYS A 104 13.46 -1.04 -4.20
CA CYS A 104 14.26 -1.13 -5.42
C CYS A 104 13.38 -1.40 -6.66
N ARG A 105 13.93 -1.24 -7.87
CA ARG A 105 13.20 -1.43 -9.15
C ARG A 105 12.58 -2.82 -9.32
N ASP A 106 13.14 -3.83 -8.69
CA ASP A 106 12.62 -5.20 -8.64
C ASP A 106 11.53 -5.40 -7.57
N GLY A 107 11.22 -4.35 -6.79
CA GLY A 107 10.24 -4.36 -5.72
C GLY A 107 10.74 -4.95 -4.40
N THR A 108 12.02 -5.28 -4.27
CA THR A 108 12.61 -5.74 -3.01
C THR A 108 13.04 -4.55 -2.13
N PRO A 109 13.24 -4.75 -0.82
CA PRO A 109 13.93 -3.74 0.00
C PRO A 109 15.38 -3.57 -0.46
N PRO A 110 16.01 -2.40 -0.20
CA PRO A 110 17.45 -2.23 -0.34
C PRO A 110 18.23 -3.23 0.51
N SER A 111 19.49 -3.45 0.15
CA SER A 111 20.39 -4.29 0.96
C SER A 111 20.49 -3.78 2.41
N VAL A 112 20.73 -4.70 3.34
CA VAL A 112 20.80 -4.39 4.79
C VAL A 112 21.82 -3.30 5.14
N ASN A 113 22.91 -3.19 4.37
CA ASN A 113 23.94 -2.17 4.54
C ASN A 113 23.40 -0.75 4.24
N GLU A 114 22.44 -0.62 3.32
CA GLU A 114 21.80 0.65 2.97
C GLU A 114 20.73 1.07 4.00
N LEU A 115 20.21 0.11 4.77
CA LEU A 115 19.16 0.32 5.79
C LEU A 115 19.72 0.74 7.15
N GLY A 116 21.04 0.91 7.29
CA GLY A 116 21.70 1.21 8.56
C GLY A 116 22.03 -0.04 9.39
N GLY A 117 22.07 -1.21 8.75
CA GLY A 117 22.56 -2.45 9.35
C GLY A 117 24.06 -2.33 9.65
N MET A 118 24.35 -2.16 10.94
CA MET A 118 25.62 -2.30 11.66
C MET A 118 26.81 -2.69 10.80
N SER A 119 27.73 -1.74 10.63
CA SER A 119 29.14 -2.03 10.37
C SER A 119 29.60 -3.16 11.30
N MET A 120 29.92 -4.32 10.75
CA MET A 120 30.73 -5.33 11.44
C MET A 120 32.20 -4.93 11.36
#